data_AF-A0A2M6YUW9-F1
#
_entry.id   AF-A0A2M6YUW9-F1
#
_cell.length_a   1.000
_cell.length_b   1.000
_cell.length_c   1.000
_cell.angle_alpha   90.00
_cell.angle_beta   90.00
_cell.angle_gamma   90.00
#
_symmetry.space_group_name_H-M   'P 1'
#
loop_
_entity.id
_entity.type
_entity.pdbx_description
1 polymer ?
#
loop_
_entity_poly.entity_id
_entity_poly.type
_entity_poly.pdbx_seq_one_letter_code
_entity_poly.pdbx_strand_id
1 'polypeptide(L)' 'MKSKKLFRSLFAEKLIELGNIIIAALVLSQFISDKKFSLPVFIFGIILVTITYIISYLIA' A
#
# COMPACT_ATOMS: atom_id res chain seq x y z
N MET A 1 18.24 -10.81 -19.96
CA MET A 1 18.46 -9.99 -18.74
C MET A 1 17.59 -8.73 -18.65
N LYS A 2 17.35 -7.96 -19.74
CA LYS A 2 16.49 -6.74 -19.72
C LYS A 2 15.05 -6.96 -19.21
N SER A 3 14.41 -8.05 -19.61
CA SER A 3 13.00 -8.35 -19.24
C SER A 3 12.80 -8.53 -17.72
N LYS A 4 13.72 -9.19 -17.01
CA LYS A 4 13.61 -9.35 -15.54
C LYS A 4 13.70 -8.03 -14.78
N LYS A 5 14.59 -7.12 -15.21
CA LYS A 5 14.73 -5.80 -14.58
C LYS A 5 13.49 -4.93 -14.82
N LEU A 6 12.95 -4.97 -16.05
CA LEU A 6 11.71 -4.28 -16.39
C LEU A 6 10.52 -4.80 -15.57
N PHE A 7 10.40 -6.13 -15.44
CA PHE A 7 9.35 -6.74 -14.62
C PHE A 7 9.44 -6.32 -13.16
N ARG A 8 10.63 -6.35 -12.56
CA ARG A 8 10.84 -5.91 -11.16
C ARG A 8 10.43 -4.45 -10.95
N SER A 9 10.80 -3.57 -11.88
CA SER A 9 10.41 -2.15 -11.83
C SER A 9 8.90 -1.96 -11.89
N LEU A 10 8.22 -2.62 -12.83
CA LEU A 10 6.76 -2.54 -12.96
C LEU A 10 6.05 -3.14 -11.75
N PHE A 11 6.59 -4.23 -11.19
CA PHE A 11 6.02 -4.86 -10.00
C PHE A 11 6.17 -3.97 -8.76
N ALA A 12 7.33 -3.34 -8.57
CA ALA A 12 7.55 -2.36 -7.49
C ALA A 12 6.58 -1.17 -7.62
N GLU A 13 6.41 -0.64 -8.84
CA GLU A 13 5.45 0.43 -9.11
C GLU A 13 4.02 0.04 -8.74
N LYS A 14 3.58 -1.18 -9.12
CA LYS A 14 2.24 -1.69 -8.74
C LYS A 14 2.08 -1.93 -7.24
N LEU A 15 3.14 -2.28 -6.53
CA LEU A 15 3.10 -2.38 -5.06
C LEU A 15 2.90 -1.00 -4.40
N ILE A 16 3.55 0.04 -4.91
CA ILE A 16 3.34 1.42 -4.41
C ILE A 16 1.90 1.88 -4.69
N GLU A 17 1.39 1.65 -5.90
CA GLU A 17 -0.01 1.95 -6.23
C GLU A 17 -0.99 1.23 -5.28
N LEU A 18 -0.75 -0.06 -5.00
CA LEU A 18 -1.55 -0.82 -4.05
C LEU A 18 -1.48 -0.24 -2.64
N GLY A 19 -0.29 0.14 -2.18
CA GLY A 19 -0.11 0.82 -0.90
C GLY A 19 -0.93 2.11 -0.82
N ASN A 20 -0.90 2.94 -1.86
CA ASN A 20 -1.69 4.18 -1.91
C ASN A 20 -3.21 3.92 -1.84
N ILE A 21 -3.70 2.89 -2.54
CA ILE A 21 -5.10 2.49 -2.46
C ILE A 21 -5.46 2.04 -1.05
N ILE A 22 -4.59 1.29 -0.37
CA ILE A 22 -4.80 0.85 1.01
C ILE A 22 -4.84 2.04 1.98
N ILE A 23 -3.95 3.02 1.84
CA ILE A 23 -4.02 4.28 2.62
C ILE A 23 -5.39 4.93 2.41
N ALA A 24 -5.80 5.14 1.16
CA ALA A 24 -7.06 5.80 0.87
C ALA A 24 -8.26 5.03 1.45
N ALA A 25 -8.28 3.71 1.26
CA ALA A 25 -9.43 2.87 1.59
C ALA A 25 -9.55 2.48 3.07
N LEU A 26 -8.44 2.29 3.80
CA LEU A 26 -8.47 1.80 5.18
C LEU A 26 -8.06 2.85 6.21
N VAL A 27 -7.29 3.86 5.81
CA VAL A 27 -6.76 4.89 6.70
C VAL A 27 -7.56 6.18 6.53
N LEU A 28 -7.57 6.76 5.33
CA LEU A 28 -8.21 8.06 5.09
C LEU A 28 -9.74 7.99 5.07
N SER A 29 -10.31 6.91 4.53
CA SER A 29 -11.77 6.71 4.49
C SER A 29 -12.42 6.73 5.88
N GLN A 30 -11.68 6.36 6.92
CA GLN A 30 -12.13 6.38 8.32
C GLN A 30 -12.45 7.79 8.82
N PHE A 31 -11.86 8.82 8.20
CA PHE A 31 -12.05 10.23 8.58
C PHE A 31 -13.06 10.95 7.68
N ILE A 32 -13.38 10.38 6.52
CA ILE A 32 -14.30 10.97 5.54
C ILE A 32 -15.66 10.29 5.60
N SER A 33 -15.73 9.05 6.10
CA SER A 33 -16.98 8.32 6.28
C SER A 33 -17.67 8.73 7.57
N ASP A 34 -19.01 8.85 7.54
CA ASP A 34 -19.85 9.02 8.74
C ASP A 34 -19.82 7.79 9.70
N LYS A 35 -19.05 6.76 9.36
CA LYS A 35 -18.82 5.59 10.21
C LYS A 35 -17.87 5.94 11.36
N LYS A 36 -18.14 5.39 12.54
CA LYS A 36 -17.25 5.51 13.70
C LYS A 36 -15.84 4.98 13.36
N PHE A 37 -14.84 5.77 13.74
CA PHE A 37 -13.43 5.39 13.63
C PHE A 37 -13.17 4.03 14.29
N SER A 38 -12.50 3.15 13.56
CA SER A 38 -12.10 1.82 14.00
C SER A 38 -10.58 1.74 14.06
N LEU A 39 -10.04 1.85 15.28
CA LEU A 39 -8.61 1.78 15.55
C LEU A 39 -7.94 0.49 14.99
N PRO A 40 -8.54 -0.71 15.11
CA PRO A 40 -7.96 -1.92 14.53
C PRO A 40 -7.80 -1.85 13.00
N VAL A 41 -8.79 -1.30 12.29
CA VAL A 41 -8.75 -1.19 10.83
C VAL A 41 -7.72 -0.14 10.40
N PHE A 42 -7.63 0.97 11.11
CA PHE A 42 -6.61 1.99 10.88
C PHE A 42 -5.20 1.41 11.02
N ILE A 43 -4.91 0.74 12.15
CA ILE A 43 -3.61 0.11 12.40
C ILE A 43 -3.28 -0.93 11.32
N PHE A 44 -4.25 -1.79 10.98
CA PHE A 44 -4.08 -2.79 9.92
C PHE A 44 -3.76 -2.14 8.56
N GLY A 45 -4.43 -1.04 8.22
CA GLY A 45 -4.14 -0.25 7.02
C GLY A 45 -2.71 0.28 7.02
N ILE A 46 -2.24 0.88 8.13
CA ILE A 46 -0.87 1.38 8.25
C ILE A 46 0.18 0.25 8.10
N ILE A 47 -0.07 -0.91 8.71
CA ILE A 47 0.82 -2.08 8.60
C ILE A 47 0.91 -2.54 7.14
N LEU A 48 -0.23 -2.72 6.46
CA LEU A 48 -0.26 -3.17 5.07
C LEU A 48 0.47 -2.20 4.13
N VAL A 49 0.26 -0.90 4.30
CA VAL A 49 0.95 0.14 3.52
C VAL A 49 2.46 0.03 3.72
N THR A 50 2.90 -0.08 4.97
CA THR A 50 4.31 -0.22 5.31
C THR A 50 4.90 -1.46 4.63
N ILE A 51 4.19 -2.60 4.64
CA ILE A 51 4.61 -3.82 3.95
C ILE A 51 4.73 -3.60 2.44
N THR A 52 3.74 -2.99 1.78
CA THR A 52 3.79 -2.75 0.33
C THR A 52 4.98 -1.87 -0.08
N TYR A 53 5.29 -0.83 0.72
CA TYR A 53 6.44 0.04 0.49
C TYR A 53 7.77 -0.68 0.73
N ILE A 54 7.88 -1.49 1.80
CA ILE A 54 9.10 -2.27 2.07
C ILE A 54 9.34 -3.29 0.95
N ILE A 55 8.32 -4.05 0.55
CA ILE A 55 8.46 -5.04 -0.52
C ILE A 55 8.82 -4.34 -1.84
N SER A 56 8.17 -3.21 -2.15
CA SER A 56 8.53 -2.42 -3.33
C SER A 56 10.00 -1.99 -3.30
N TYR A 57 10.48 -1.50 -2.17
CA TYR A 57 11.88 -1.07 -2.01
C TYR A 57 12.88 -2.22 -2.16
N LEU A 58 12.56 -3.42 -1.66
CA LEU A 58 13.41 -4.60 -1.80
C LEU A 58 13.47 -5.15 -3.24
N ILE A 59 12.39 -4.96 -4.00
CA ILE A 59 12.26 -5.49 -5.36
C ILE A 59 12.76 -4.50 -6.42
N ALA A 60 12.60 -3.19 -6.20
CA ALA A 60 13.12 -2.14 -7.08
C ALA A 60 14.64 -2.28 -7.28
#